data_AF-A0A6B3HX14-F1
#
_entry.id   AF-A0A6B3HX14-F1
#
_cell.length_a   1.000
_cell.length_b   1.000
_cell.length_c   1.000
_cell.angle_alpha   90.00
_cell.angle_beta   90.00
_cell.angle_gamma   90.00
#
_symmetry.space_group_name_H-M   'P 1'
#
loop_
_entity.id
_entity.type
_entity.pdbx_description
1 polymer ?
#
loop_
_entity_poly.entity_id
_entity_poly.type
_entity_poly.pdbx_seq_one_letter_code
_entity_poly.pdbx_strand_id
1 'polypeptide(L)'
;GAGSWSQTDADTFAFFLREDFNTDVTQISPTGFQAAYIKIDIEARLEGDGKFTGKGKAVVHGTDDTVIYSTDAETDAHRVP
;
A
#
# COMPACT_ATOMS: atom_id res chain seq x y z
N GLY A 1 3.26 -8.57 3.47
CA GLY A 1 2.09 -8.67 2.57
C GLY A 1 2.48 -9.00 1.14
N ALA A 2 1.50 -9.46 0.35
CA ALA A 2 1.59 -9.56 -1.11
C ALA A 2 0.78 -8.42 -1.73
N GLY A 3 1.29 -7.81 -2.80
CA GLY A 3 0.60 -6.76 -3.54
C GLY A 3 0.43 -7.13 -5.00
N SER A 4 -0.51 -6.48 -5.67
CA SER A 4 -0.76 -6.64 -7.09
C SER A 4 -0.33 -5.39 -7.85
N TRP A 5 0.38 -5.62 -8.96
CA TRP A 5 0.67 -4.59 -9.96
C TRP A 5 -0.31 -4.73 -11.12
N SER A 6 -0.91 -3.61 -11.52
CA SER A 6 -1.77 -3.54 -12.70
C SER A 6 -1.32 -2.41 -13.60
N GLN A 7 -1.21 -2.68 -14.90
CA GLN A 7 -0.94 -1.64 -15.88
C GLN A 7 -2.21 -0.80 -16.08
N THR A 8 -2.11 0.52 -15.93
CA THR A 8 -3.23 1.46 -16.13
C THR A 8 -3.09 2.24 -17.43
N ASP A 9 -1.86 2.50 -17.89
CA ASP A 9 -1.53 3.09 -19.19
C ASP A 9 -0.21 2.52 -19.73
N ALA A 10 0.26 2.97 -20.88
CA ALA A 10 1.48 2.52 -21.55
C ALA A 10 2.72 2.54 -20.62
N ASP A 11 2.83 3.58 -19.80
CA ASP A 11 3.93 3.86 -18.88
C ASP A 11 3.49 4.01 -17.42
N THR A 12 2.20 3.78 -17.11
CA THR A 12 1.65 3.99 -15.76
C THR A 12 1.11 2.68 -15.20
N PHE A 13 1.44 2.42 -13.93
CA PHE A 13 1.11 1.20 -13.21
C PHE A 13 0.56 1.54 -11.83
N ALA A 14 -0.52 0.87 -11.44
CA ALA A 14 -1.02 0.91 -10.08
C ALA A 14 -0.47 -0.27 -9.28
N PHE A 15 0.14 0.04 -8.13
CA PHE A 15 0.45 -0.93 -7.09
C PHE A 15 -0.58 -0.83 -5.99
N PHE A 16 -1.17 -1.97 -5.67
CA PHE A 16 -2.07 -2.13 -4.53
C PHE A 16 -1.55 -3.22 -3.61
N LEU A 17 -1.51 -2.94 -2.32
CA LEU A 17 -1.31 -3.94 -1.28
C LEU A 17 -2.36 -3.75 -0.19
N ARG A 18 -2.97 -4.86 0.21
CA ARG A 18 -3.73 -4.95 1.45
C ARG A 18 -3.15 -6.07 2.29
N GLU A 19 -2.88 -5.76 3.55
CA GLU A 19 -2.41 -6.74 4.53
C GLU A 19 -3.25 -6.62 5.78
N ASP A 20 -4.02 -7.66 6.06
CA ASP A 20 -4.78 -7.77 7.30
C ASP A 20 -3.80 -8.15 8.43
N PHE A 21 -3.90 -7.46 9.57
CA PHE A 21 -3.09 -7.77 10.73
C PHE A 21 -3.56 -9.08 11.36
N ASN A 22 -2.65 -9.75 12.06
CA ASN A 22 -2.97 -11.03 12.70
C ASN A 22 -4.14 -10.85 13.69
N THR A 23 -5.27 -11.49 13.41
CA THR A 23 -6.48 -11.41 14.23
C THR A 23 -6.31 -11.98 15.63
N ASP A 24 -5.34 -12.88 15.82
CA ASP A 24 -5.02 -13.47 17.12
C ASP A 24 -4.21 -12.52 18.02
N VAL A 25 -3.69 -11.42 17.45
CA VAL A 25 -2.96 -10.38 18.17
C VAL A 25 -3.70 -9.06 18.02
N THR A 26 -4.42 -8.65 19.06
CA THR A 26 -5.07 -7.35 19.08
C THR A 26 -4.02 -6.24 19.01
N GLN A 27 -3.90 -5.57 17.87
CA GLN A 27 -3.08 -4.37 17.71
C GLN A 27 -3.92 -3.13 18.03
N ILE A 28 -3.53 -2.41 19.08
CA ILE A 28 -4.16 -1.14 19.45
C ILE A 28 -3.24 0.00 19.02
N SER A 29 -3.78 0.97 18.29
CA SER A 29 -3.06 2.16 17.88
C SER A 29 -2.73 3.05 19.10
N PRO A 30 -1.76 3.97 18.98
CA PRO A 30 -1.49 4.97 20.03
C PRO A 30 -2.70 5.83 20.39
N THR A 31 -3.68 5.95 19.48
CA THR A 31 -4.94 6.69 19.67
C THR A 31 -6.06 5.86 20.30
N GLY A 32 -5.80 4.59 20.64
CA GLY A 32 -6.74 3.70 21.32
C GLY A 32 -7.70 2.93 20.41
N PHE A 33 -7.53 3.03 19.08
CA PHE A 33 -8.34 2.29 18.12
C PHE A 33 -7.74 0.90 17.86
N GLN A 34 -8.59 -0.10 17.69
CA GLN A 34 -8.14 -1.42 17.26
C GLN A 34 -7.83 -1.39 15.76
N ALA A 35 -6.56 -1.62 15.41
CA ALA A 35 -6.13 -1.71 14.02
C ALA A 35 -6.43 -3.09 13.43
N ALA A 36 -6.96 -3.12 12.21
CA ALA A 36 -7.39 -4.33 11.53
C ALA A 36 -6.54 -4.66 10.31
N TYR A 37 -6.20 -3.67 9.48
CA TYR A 37 -5.41 -3.88 8.27
C TYR A 37 -4.71 -2.61 7.81
N ILE A 38 -3.74 -2.77 6.93
CA ILE A 38 -3.11 -1.68 6.18
C ILE A 38 -3.42 -1.81 4.68
N LYS A 39 -3.72 -0.68 4.04
CA LYS A 39 -3.81 -0.54 2.59
C LYS A 39 -2.70 0.38 2.10
N ILE A 40 -2.06 0.00 1.00
CA ILE A 40 -1.08 0.82 0.30
C ILE A 40 -1.53 0.90 -1.15
N ASP A 41 -1.82 2.12 -1.59
CA ASP A 41 -2.21 2.46 -2.95
C ASP A 41 -1.16 3.41 -3.53
N ILE A 42 -0.45 2.98 -4.57
CA ILE A 42 0.61 3.76 -5.21
C ILE A 42 0.39 3.76 -6.72
N GLU A 43 0.40 4.95 -7.31
CA GLU A 43 0.59 5.10 -8.76
C GLU A 43 2.09 5.23 -9.03
N ALA A 44 2.61 4.35 -9.88
CA ALA A 44 4.00 4.35 -10.31
C ALA A 44 4.09 4.55 -11.81
N ARG A 45 5.14 5.22 -12.24
CA ARG A 45 5.48 5.43 -13.65
C ARG A 45 6.72 4.66 -14.01
N LEU A 46 6.70 4.11 -15.22
CA LEU A 46 7.85 3.52 -15.86
C LEU A 46 8.83 4.65 -16.21
N GLU A 47 9.95 4.63 -15.53
CA GLU A 47 11.15 5.37 -15.88
C GLU A 47 11.98 4.55 -16.89
N GLY A 48 12.98 5.20 -17.50
CA GLY A 48 13.96 4.51 -18.34
C GLY A 48 14.55 3.27 -17.67
N ASP A 49 15.02 2.31 -18.47
CA ASP A 49 15.66 1.07 -18.00
C ASP A 49 14.76 0.11 -17.19
N GLY A 50 13.43 0.15 -17.40
CA GLY A 50 12.51 -0.81 -16.78
C GLY A 50 12.31 -0.60 -15.28
N LYS A 51 12.67 0.59 -14.78
CA LYS A 51 12.47 1.03 -13.40
C LYS A 51 11.09 1.65 -13.24
N PHE A 52 10.41 1.39 -12.14
CA PHE A 52 9.15 2.03 -11.78
C PHE A 52 9.34 2.82 -10.51
N THR A 53 8.95 4.09 -10.52
CA THR A 53 8.90 4.91 -9.29
C THR A 53 7.52 5.51 -9.12
N GLY A 54 7.05 5.56 -7.87
CA GLY A 54 5.67 5.95 -7.61
C GLY A 54 5.47 6.55 -6.23
N LYS A 55 4.39 7.31 -6.10
CA LYS A 55 3.95 7.92 -4.85
C LYS A 55 2.48 7.63 -4.60
N GLY A 56 2.12 7.56 -3.34
CA GLY A 56 0.77 7.23 -2.93
C GLY A 56 0.59 7.36 -1.43
N LYS A 57 -0.32 6.55 -0.89
CA LYS A 57 -0.67 6.58 0.54
C LYS A 57 -0.61 5.18 1.13
N ALA A 58 -0.11 5.11 2.36
CA ALA A 58 -0.31 3.96 3.24
C ALA A 58 -1.31 4.37 4.33
N VAL A 59 -2.36 3.57 4.50
CA VAL A 59 -3.48 3.87 5.40
C VAL A 59 -3.76 2.67 6.28
N VAL A 60 -3.77 2.88 7.59
CA VAL A 60 -4.15 1.89 8.60
C VAL A 60 -5.62 2.09 8.94
N HIS A 61 -6.38 1.00 8.88
CA HIS A 61 -7.80 0.99 9.15
C HIS A 61 -8.15 0.20 10.40
N GLY A 62 -9.24 0.60 11.04
CA GLY A 62 -9.91 -0.15 12.10
C GLY A 62 -10.80 -1.26 11.56
N THR A 63 -11.41 -2.02 12.47
CA THR A 63 -12.32 -3.14 12.15
C THR A 63 -13.63 -2.67 11.49
N ASP A 64 -13.98 -1.40 11.66
CA ASP A 64 -15.13 -0.72 11.07
C ASP A 64 -14.76 0.11 9.83
N ASP A 65 -13.60 -0.18 9.22
CA ASP A 65 -13.00 0.53 8.09
C ASP A 65 -12.64 2.01 8.36
N THR A 66 -12.75 2.48 9.60
CA THR A 66 -12.32 3.85 9.95
C THR A 66 -10.82 4.03 9.73
N VAL A 67 -10.42 5.21 9.25
CA VAL A 67 -9.00 5.56 9.08
C VAL A 67 -8.42 5.91 10.45
N ILE A 68 -7.45 5.12 10.90
CA ILE A 68 -6.74 5.33 12.16
C ILE A 68 -5.51 6.22 11.94
N TYR A 69 -4.79 5.96 10.85
CA TYR A 69 -3.56 6.67 10.50
C TYR A 69 -3.33 6.61 9.00
N SER A 70 -2.75 7.67 8.44
CA SER A 70 -2.34 7.72 7.04
C SER A 70 -0.99 8.40 6.90
N THR A 71 -0.15 7.91 6.00
CA THR A 71 1.13 8.52 5.64
C THR A 71 1.36 8.46 4.15
N ASP A 72 2.26 9.31 3.67
CA ASP A 72 2.81 9.19 2.31
C ASP A 72 3.57 7.87 2.17
N ALA A 73 3.44 7.26 0.99
CA ALA A 73 4.15 6.05 0.61
C ALA A 73 4.83 6.25 -0.75
N GLU A 74 6.01 5.66 -0.91
CA GLU A 74 6.76 5.69 -2.15
C GLU A 74 7.18 4.27 -2.53
N THR A 75 7.40 4.02 -3.82
CA THR A 75 7.88 2.74 -4.33
C THR A 75 9.03 2.93 -5.31
N ASP A 76 9.96 1.96 -5.29
CA ASP A 76 11.03 1.78 -6.25
C ASP A 76 11.02 0.29 -6.63
N ALA A 77 10.68 0.00 -7.89
CA ALA A 77 10.53 -1.36 -8.39
C ALA A 77 11.23 -1.52 -9.74
N HIS A 78 11.56 -2.76 -10.09
CA HIS A 78 12.18 -3.10 -11.37
C HIS A 78 11.47 -4.28 -12.00
N ARG A 79 11.38 -4.27 -13.32
CA ARG A 79 10.91 -5.45 -14.07
C ARG A 79 11.90 -6.60 -13.89
N VAL A 80 11.41 -7.73 -13.39
CA VAL A 80 12.20 -8.97 -13.29
C VAL A 80 12.04 -9.76 -14.61
N PRO A 81 13.13 -10.28 -15.20
CA PRO A 81 13.08 -11.16 -16.38
C PRO A 81 12.29 -12.45 -16.17
#